data_AF-A0A095Y984-F1
#
_entry.id   AF-A0A095Y984-F1
#
_cell.length_a   1.000
_cell.length_b   1.000
_cell.length_c   1.000
_cell.angle_alpha   90.00
_cell.angle_beta   90.00
_cell.angle_gamma   90.00
#
_symmetry.space_group_name_H-M   'P 1'
#
loop_
_entity.id
_entity.type
_entity.pdbx_description
1 polymer ?
#
loop_
_entity_poly.entity_id
_entity_poly.type
_entity_poly.pdbx_seq_one_letter_code
_entity_poly.pdbx_strand_id
1 'polypeptide(L)'
;MKKINCMLALACMSLSTLFVGCQRNGDMPDKTNANSKINHLIFKEVFYTGYLTWKDLSKYNMDSQYARYTDANYIVIANPTDKPISLANMAIAVHAADPSVLYSLQAEGDGTFVNRYYGISGMSYFPNDPVTKKPHVIQPGDSVIIVKYACDHKKKFLEENELTEEDAKKGYYGWEALPDYSKLPKDKTFELCNQYEPNPDDKYDNKDIPNMRDLVLWESKPFDGVDQSMRIALVKLPDGDATKPHAKDAEGFYPDESPRSRHNWYTLYDHYGTERDAINDETDPVKKKELEKKSKYPTAYYQEIYVKGGNSLPATIELDYNWVVDFLTICPSSEKKFDLLTAPSEVTMYDAKGRPIMENGKEKKEKVWWYDAGTASVCKNIYTIASFANASFNPLDMQGALIRRTDGKGFVAQMNSSLNFAKGTPSLCRRDEKGRPTFNAESYWKVNSIQARTKKK
;
A
#
# COMPACT_ATOMS: atom_id res chain seq x y z
N MET A 1 28.58 -55.45 -20.00
CA MET A 1 28.45 -54.10 -19.39
C MET A 1 28.45 -53.09 -20.54
N LYS A 2 27.59 -52.07 -20.63
CA LYS A 2 26.59 -51.51 -19.69
C LYS A 2 25.20 -51.46 -20.36
N LYS A 3 24.12 -51.48 -19.58
CA LYS A 3 22.76 -51.22 -20.07
C LYS A 3 22.64 -49.73 -20.45
N ILE A 4 22.22 -49.43 -21.67
CA ILE A 4 21.79 -48.08 -22.07
C ILE A 4 20.26 -48.05 -21.95
N ASN A 5 19.74 -47.17 -21.11
CA ASN A 5 18.33 -47.21 -20.70
C ASN A 5 17.37 -46.73 -21.79
N CYS A 6 16.33 -47.52 -22.06
CA CYS A 6 15.17 -47.14 -22.88
C CYS A 6 14.25 -46.07 -22.22
N MET A 7 14.79 -45.20 -21.34
CA MET A 7 14.01 -44.18 -20.63
C MET A 7 13.74 -42.91 -21.45
N LEU A 8 14.50 -42.67 -22.53
CA LEU A 8 14.43 -41.38 -23.26
C LEU A 8 13.31 -41.30 -24.31
N ALA A 9 12.62 -42.41 -24.62
CA ALA A 9 11.59 -42.46 -25.68
C ALA A 9 10.14 -42.44 -25.16
N LEU A 10 9.89 -42.70 -23.87
CA LEU A 10 8.54 -42.61 -23.27
C LEU A 10 8.22 -41.23 -22.68
N ALA A 11 9.20 -40.33 -22.57
CA ALA A 11 9.03 -39.02 -21.93
C ALA A 11 8.49 -37.91 -22.87
N CYS A 12 8.29 -38.20 -24.17
CA CYS A 12 7.96 -37.19 -25.19
C CYS A 12 6.59 -37.37 -25.87
N MET A 13 5.74 -38.29 -25.39
CA MET A 13 4.37 -38.50 -25.92
C MET A 13 3.28 -38.41 -24.83
N SER A 14 3.47 -37.54 -23.83
CA SER A 14 2.41 -37.10 -22.91
C SER A 14 2.20 -35.57 -22.93
N LEU A 15 2.83 -34.86 -23.87
CA LEU A 15 2.30 -33.58 -24.33
C LEU A 15 1.09 -33.84 -25.25
N SER A 16 0.13 -32.91 -25.23
CA SER A 16 -1.02 -32.79 -26.15
C SER A 16 -2.31 -33.59 -25.90
N THR A 17 -2.70 -33.85 -24.64
CA THR A 17 -4.14 -33.94 -24.27
C THR A 17 -4.38 -33.44 -22.83
N LEU A 18 -4.55 -32.12 -22.68
CA LEU A 18 -5.35 -31.44 -21.62
C LEU A 18 -5.24 -29.89 -21.79
N PHE A 19 -5.38 -29.41 -23.03
CA PHE A 19 -5.61 -28.00 -23.34
C PHE A 19 -7.08 -27.81 -23.73
N VAL A 20 -7.94 -27.76 -22.71
CA VAL A 20 -9.26 -27.14 -22.75
C VAL A 20 -9.32 -26.25 -21.51
N GLY A 21 -9.67 -24.97 -21.69
CA GLY A 21 -9.42 -23.95 -20.68
C GLY A 21 -10.38 -23.99 -19.49
N CYS A 22 -10.11 -23.14 -18.51
CA CYS A 22 -11.11 -22.60 -17.59
C CYS A 22 -10.62 -21.26 -17.02
N GLN A 23 -11.57 -20.44 -16.56
CA GLN A 23 -11.34 -19.12 -15.98
C GLN A 23 -10.47 -19.18 -14.71
N ARG A 24 -9.98 -18.03 -14.26
CA ARG A 24 -9.56 -17.83 -12.86
C ARG A 24 -10.77 -18.07 -11.95
N ASN A 25 -10.94 -19.31 -11.49
CA ASN A 25 -11.65 -19.54 -10.25
C ASN A 25 -10.71 -19.10 -9.11
N GLY A 26 -11.18 -18.15 -8.31
CA GLY A 26 -10.47 -17.64 -7.14
C GLY A 26 -10.49 -18.64 -6.00
N ASP A 27 -9.75 -19.75 -6.13
CA ASP A 27 -9.50 -20.65 -5.02
C ASP A 27 -8.53 -19.98 -4.05
N MET A 28 -9.11 -19.20 -3.15
CA MET A 28 -8.50 -18.59 -1.98
C MET A 28 -7.73 -19.65 -1.17
N PRO A 29 -6.56 -19.31 -0.59
CA PRO A 29 -5.73 -20.28 0.12
C PRO A 29 -6.44 -20.81 1.37
N ASP A 30 -7.02 -21.99 1.22
CA ASP A 30 -7.80 -22.66 2.26
C ASP A 30 -6.88 -23.04 3.44
N LYS A 31 -7.17 -22.44 4.61
CA LYS A 31 -6.55 -22.67 5.95
C LYS A 31 -5.17 -22.00 6.19
N THR A 32 -5.18 -20.94 7.00
CA THR A 32 -3.98 -20.39 7.65
C THR A 32 -3.76 -21.00 9.04
N ASN A 33 -2.96 -22.06 9.10
CA ASN A 33 -2.30 -22.51 10.33
C ASN A 33 -0.81 -22.74 10.09
N ALA A 34 -0.14 -21.63 9.68
CA ALA A 34 1.32 -21.44 9.63
C ALA A 34 2.17 -22.48 8.85
N ASN A 35 1.56 -23.39 8.09
CA ASN A 35 2.26 -24.39 7.27
C ASN A 35 1.88 -24.34 5.78
N SER A 36 0.98 -23.43 5.37
CA SER A 36 0.67 -23.19 3.95
C SER A 36 1.77 -22.33 3.32
N LYS A 37 2.35 -22.83 2.22
CA LYS A 37 3.40 -22.12 1.45
C LYS A 37 2.80 -20.85 0.83
N ILE A 38 3.35 -19.69 1.18
CA ILE A 38 2.94 -18.41 0.56
C ILE A 38 3.13 -18.51 -0.95
N ASN A 39 2.07 -18.18 -1.69
CA ASN A 39 1.95 -18.31 -3.14
C ASN A 39 1.78 -16.95 -3.85
N HIS A 40 1.99 -15.85 -3.13
CA HIS A 40 1.78 -14.48 -3.57
C HIS A 40 2.96 -13.57 -3.16
N LEU A 41 3.01 -12.36 -3.72
CA LEU A 41 3.96 -11.31 -3.29
C LEU A 41 3.59 -10.76 -1.92
N ILE A 42 4.59 -10.38 -1.13
CA ILE A 42 4.39 -9.85 0.22
C ILE A 42 5.14 -8.53 0.45
N PHE A 43 4.59 -7.64 1.27
CA PHE A 43 5.33 -6.60 1.96
C PHE A 43 6.33 -7.25 2.92
N LYS A 44 7.59 -7.34 2.50
CA LYS A 44 8.69 -7.94 3.25
C LYS A 44 9.24 -6.99 4.31
N GLU A 45 9.34 -5.72 3.96
CA GLU A 45 9.89 -4.68 4.84
C GLU A 45 9.24 -3.33 4.54
N VAL A 46 8.93 -2.55 5.57
CA VAL A 46 8.35 -1.20 5.44
C VAL A 46 8.98 -0.25 6.44
N PHE A 47 9.67 0.78 5.94
CA PHE A 47 10.27 1.84 6.74
C PHE A 47 9.45 3.13 6.59
N TYR A 48 8.73 3.48 7.66
CA TYR A 48 7.73 4.55 7.66
C TYR A 48 8.00 5.65 8.70
N THR A 49 8.96 5.44 9.61
CA THR A 49 9.21 6.38 10.73
C THR A 49 9.81 7.70 10.27
N GLY A 50 10.38 7.75 9.08
CA GLY A 50 11.31 8.80 8.68
C GLY A 50 12.65 8.71 9.42
N TYR A 51 13.59 9.51 8.94
CA TYR A 51 14.84 9.81 9.65
C TYR A 51 14.59 11.02 10.56
N LEU A 52 15.04 10.95 11.81
CA LEU A 52 15.00 12.10 12.72
C LEU A 52 16.22 12.98 12.48
N THR A 53 15.98 14.27 12.30
CA THR A 53 17.01 15.32 12.34
C THR A 53 16.77 16.22 13.54
N TRP A 54 17.80 16.93 14.00
CA TRP A 54 17.71 17.89 15.11
C TRP A 54 18.30 19.22 14.68
N LYS A 55 17.64 20.33 15.05
CA LYS A 55 18.09 21.70 14.77
C LYS A 55 18.36 22.44 16.07
N ASP A 56 19.60 22.87 16.29
CA ASP A 56 19.98 23.78 17.38
C ASP A 56 19.49 25.20 17.05
N LEU A 57 18.56 25.68 17.87
CA LEU A 57 17.96 27.01 17.80
C LEU A 57 18.39 27.92 18.97
N SER A 58 19.33 27.47 19.81
CA SER A 58 19.74 28.19 21.02
C SER A 58 20.37 29.56 20.72
N LYS A 59 20.99 29.74 19.54
CA LYS A 59 21.48 31.05 19.06
C LYS A 59 20.39 32.10 18.80
N TYR A 60 19.12 31.68 18.76
CA TYR A 60 17.93 32.54 18.61
C TYR A 60 17.14 32.66 19.93
N ASN A 61 17.67 32.17 21.05
CA ASN A 61 16.96 32.03 22.34
C ASN A 61 15.65 31.21 22.22
N MET A 62 15.63 30.21 21.33
CA MET A 62 14.50 29.30 21.13
C MET A 62 14.90 27.88 21.54
N ASP A 63 13.91 27.09 21.96
CA ASP A 63 14.09 25.67 22.18
C ASP A 63 14.48 24.97 20.88
N SER A 64 15.48 24.10 20.99
CA SER A 64 15.93 23.26 19.87
C SER A 64 14.98 22.09 19.68
N GLN A 65 14.78 21.65 18.45
CA GLN A 65 13.68 20.75 18.10
C GLN A 65 14.09 19.66 17.12
N TYR A 66 13.39 18.51 17.19
CA TYR A 66 13.49 17.48 16.18
C TYR A 66 12.70 17.88 14.92
N ALA A 67 13.02 17.23 13.81
CA ALA A 67 12.20 17.18 12.62
C ALA A 67 12.25 15.75 12.05
N ARG A 68 11.26 15.40 11.23
CA ARG A 68 11.11 14.08 10.64
C ARG A 68 11.22 14.17 9.12
N TYR A 69 12.25 13.56 8.56
CA TYR A 69 12.47 13.47 7.12
C TYR A 69 11.87 12.16 6.59
N THR A 70 10.73 12.26 5.91
CA THR A 70 9.96 11.10 5.41
C THR A 70 10.22 10.76 3.94
N ASP A 71 10.92 11.60 3.18
CA ASP A 71 11.13 11.36 1.74
C ASP A 71 12.04 10.16 1.45
N ALA A 72 12.78 9.68 2.46
CA ALA A 72 13.55 8.43 2.39
C ALA A 72 12.80 7.20 2.98
N ASN A 73 11.49 7.32 3.25
CA ASN A 73 10.62 6.19 3.58
C ASN A 73 10.49 5.24 2.38
N TYR A 74 10.26 3.96 2.66
CA TYR A 74 10.22 2.93 1.61
C TYR A 74 9.40 1.69 1.97
N ILE A 75 9.04 0.96 0.92
CA ILE A 75 8.46 -0.38 0.96
C ILE A 75 9.38 -1.34 0.19
N VAL A 76 9.55 -2.55 0.69
CA VAL A 76 10.14 -3.68 -0.04
C VAL A 76 9.08 -4.76 -0.23
N ILE A 77 8.80 -5.09 -1.49
CA ILE A 77 7.91 -6.20 -1.85
C ILE A 77 8.78 -7.38 -2.31
N ALA A 78 8.53 -8.58 -1.78
CA ALA A 78 9.27 -9.78 -2.12
C ALA A 78 8.41 -10.83 -2.79
N ASN A 79 9.05 -11.67 -3.60
CA ASN A 79 8.48 -12.91 -4.11
C ASN A 79 9.02 -14.10 -3.29
N PRO A 80 8.29 -14.59 -2.27
CA PRO A 80 8.68 -15.75 -1.48
C PRO A 80 8.38 -17.09 -2.17
N THR A 81 7.79 -17.06 -3.37
CA THR A 81 7.33 -18.26 -4.09
C THR A 81 8.45 -18.92 -4.89
N ASP A 82 8.15 -20.07 -5.49
CA ASP A 82 9.04 -20.80 -6.41
C ASP A 82 8.84 -20.45 -7.90
N LYS A 83 7.98 -19.47 -8.21
CA LYS A 83 7.68 -19.05 -9.59
C LYS A 83 7.89 -17.54 -9.78
N PRO A 84 8.31 -17.07 -10.97
CA PRO A 84 8.35 -15.65 -11.25
C PRO A 84 6.93 -15.04 -11.19
N ILE A 85 6.77 -13.87 -10.58
CA ILE A 85 5.50 -13.15 -10.51
C ILE A 85 5.62 -11.81 -11.24
N SER A 86 4.68 -11.55 -12.15
CA SER A 86 4.60 -10.30 -12.91
C SER A 86 3.85 -9.23 -12.12
N LEU A 87 4.38 -8.00 -12.12
CA LEU A 87 3.74 -6.80 -11.57
C LEU A 87 2.66 -6.20 -12.49
N ALA A 88 2.32 -6.88 -13.60
CA ALA A 88 1.25 -6.47 -14.50
C ALA A 88 -0.07 -6.24 -13.74
N ASN A 89 -0.62 -5.05 -13.85
CA ASN A 89 -1.85 -4.61 -13.18
C ASN A 89 -1.82 -4.77 -11.66
N MET A 90 -0.63 -4.71 -11.06
CA MET A 90 -0.49 -4.60 -9.61
C MET A 90 -0.37 -3.14 -9.20
N ALA A 91 -0.79 -2.87 -7.97
CA ALA A 91 -0.75 -1.53 -7.38
C ALA A 91 -0.65 -1.60 -5.85
N ILE A 92 -0.20 -0.51 -5.24
CA ILE A 92 -0.43 -0.23 -3.83
C ILE A 92 -1.75 0.56 -3.75
N ALA A 93 -2.68 0.08 -2.93
CA ALA A 93 -3.93 0.75 -2.62
C ALA A 93 -3.88 1.29 -1.19
N VAL A 94 -4.23 2.56 -1.02
CA VAL A 94 -4.33 3.23 0.29
C VAL A 94 -5.79 3.22 0.73
N HIS A 95 -6.06 2.77 1.95
CA HIS A 95 -7.40 2.86 2.51
C HIS A 95 -7.68 4.29 2.99
N ALA A 96 -8.89 4.79 2.74
CA ALA A 96 -9.28 6.14 3.14
C ALA A 96 -9.43 6.31 4.66
N ALA A 97 -9.94 5.29 5.35
CA ALA A 97 -10.05 5.31 6.82
C ALA A 97 -8.70 5.06 7.50
N ASP A 98 -8.24 6.03 8.30
CA ASP A 98 -7.05 5.99 9.14
C ASP A 98 -7.29 5.12 10.40
N PRO A 99 -6.41 4.17 10.76
CA PRO A 99 -6.62 3.29 11.92
C PRO A 99 -6.67 4.01 13.27
N SER A 100 -6.13 5.22 13.38
CA SER A 100 -6.13 6.04 14.60
C SER A 100 -7.32 6.99 14.75
N VAL A 101 -8.21 7.06 13.77
CA VAL A 101 -9.42 7.89 13.80
C VAL A 101 -10.64 7.01 14.08
N LEU A 102 -11.56 7.50 14.91
CA LEU A 102 -12.82 6.82 15.18
C LEU A 102 -13.88 7.30 14.19
N TYR A 103 -14.42 6.38 13.39
CA TYR A 103 -15.44 6.69 12.41
C TYR A 103 -16.85 6.31 12.88
N SER A 104 -17.82 7.07 12.39
CA SER A 104 -19.23 6.70 12.37
C SER A 104 -19.54 6.13 10.99
N LEU A 105 -19.73 4.82 10.92
CA LEU A 105 -20.33 4.19 9.75
C LEU A 105 -21.81 4.59 9.75
N GLN A 106 -22.19 5.53 8.88
CA GLN A 106 -23.54 6.11 8.89
C GLN A 106 -24.63 5.07 8.61
N ALA A 107 -25.85 5.38 9.06
CA ALA A 107 -26.99 4.47 9.08
C ALA A 107 -27.74 4.35 7.74
N GLU A 108 -27.38 5.11 6.71
CA GLU A 108 -28.04 5.11 5.40
C GLU A 108 -27.45 4.05 4.45
N GLY A 109 -27.39 2.81 4.93
CA GLY A 109 -26.92 1.65 4.18
C GLY A 109 -27.24 0.34 4.90
N ASP A 110 -27.28 -0.75 4.13
CA ASP A 110 -27.57 -2.13 4.56
C ASP A 110 -26.61 -2.72 5.60
N GLY A 111 -25.46 -2.08 5.80
CA GLY A 111 -24.58 -2.33 6.94
C GLY A 111 -23.11 -2.16 6.56
N THR A 112 -22.46 -1.16 7.17
CA THR A 112 -21.01 -1.07 7.34
C THR A 112 -20.18 -1.48 6.11
N PHE A 113 -19.89 -0.53 5.23
CA PHE A 113 -19.17 -0.70 3.95
C PHE A 113 -17.98 -1.69 3.97
N VAL A 114 -17.25 -1.73 5.10
CA VAL A 114 -16.15 -2.66 5.40
C VAL A 114 -16.50 -4.14 5.23
N ASN A 115 -17.78 -4.53 5.33
CA ASN A 115 -18.26 -5.90 5.12
C ASN A 115 -18.59 -6.21 3.65
N ARG A 116 -18.40 -5.25 2.74
CA ARG A 116 -18.62 -5.39 1.29
C ARG A 116 -17.31 -5.22 0.52
N TYR A 117 -16.50 -4.22 0.85
CA TYR A 117 -15.29 -3.84 0.09
C TYR A 117 -14.20 -3.16 0.92
N TYR A 118 -12.98 -3.12 0.38
CA TYR A 118 -11.86 -2.33 0.91
C TYR A 118 -11.95 -0.89 0.40
N GLY A 119 -12.25 0.07 1.28
CA GLY A 119 -12.55 1.46 0.92
C GLY A 119 -11.31 2.30 0.62
N ILE A 120 -10.91 2.36 -0.64
CA ILE A 120 -9.69 3.05 -1.07
C ILE A 120 -9.90 4.56 -1.22
N SER A 121 -8.86 5.35 -0.91
CA SER A 121 -8.76 6.78 -1.23
C SER A 121 -7.85 7.06 -2.43
N GLY A 122 -7.00 6.11 -2.81
CA GLY A 122 -6.05 6.26 -3.90
C GLY A 122 -5.25 5.00 -4.17
N MET A 123 -4.67 4.91 -5.37
CA MET A 123 -3.85 3.79 -5.82
C MET A 123 -2.63 4.24 -6.63
N SER A 124 -1.51 3.55 -6.45
CA SER A 124 -0.28 3.72 -7.22
C SER A 124 0.06 2.40 -7.92
N TYR A 125 -0.03 2.34 -9.25
CA TYR A 125 0.24 1.12 -10.03
C TYR A 125 1.69 1.02 -10.53
N PHE A 126 2.17 -0.21 -10.71
CA PHE A 126 3.47 -0.48 -11.30
C PHE A 126 3.41 -0.25 -12.82
N PRO A 127 4.21 0.66 -13.39
CA PRO A 127 4.26 0.86 -14.83
C PRO A 127 4.86 -0.37 -15.53
N ASN A 128 4.67 -0.45 -16.85
CA ASN A 128 5.52 -1.29 -17.68
C ASN A 128 6.90 -0.65 -17.83
N ASP A 129 7.92 -1.48 -18.01
CA ASP A 129 9.28 -1.06 -18.29
C ASP A 129 9.32 -0.10 -19.49
N PRO A 130 9.96 1.09 -19.37
CA PRO A 130 9.82 2.15 -20.36
C PRO A 130 10.49 1.82 -21.69
N VAL A 131 11.42 0.87 -21.75
CA VAL A 131 12.16 0.49 -22.96
C VAL A 131 11.48 -0.68 -23.67
N THR A 132 11.25 -1.78 -22.95
CA THR A 132 10.70 -3.03 -23.47
C THR A 132 9.17 -3.04 -23.57
N LYS A 133 8.50 -2.09 -22.91
CA LYS A 133 7.04 -1.98 -22.76
C LYS A 133 6.39 -3.22 -22.12
N LYS A 134 7.16 -4.05 -21.43
CA LYS A 134 6.69 -5.25 -20.74
C LYS A 134 6.52 -5.00 -19.23
N PRO A 135 5.63 -5.74 -18.56
CA PRO A 135 5.57 -5.71 -17.11
C PRO A 135 6.87 -6.19 -16.46
N HIS A 136 7.26 -5.58 -15.34
CA HIS A 136 8.36 -6.07 -14.51
C HIS A 136 8.01 -7.43 -13.88
N VAL A 137 8.99 -8.32 -13.76
CA VAL A 137 8.82 -9.66 -13.19
C VAL A 137 9.78 -9.89 -12.03
N ILE A 138 9.24 -10.15 -10.85
CA ILE A 138 10.01 -10.49 -9.65
C ILE A 138 10.31 -11.98 -9.66
N GLN A 139 11.58 -12.36 -9.69
CA GLN A 139 12.03 -13.75 -9.66
C GLN A 139 11.82 -14.40 -8.27
N PRO A 140 11.78 -15.74 -8.17
CA PRO A 140 11.76 -16.46 -6.89
C PRO A 140 12.86 -15.99 -5.93
N GLY A 141 12.49 -15.67 -4.69
CA GLY A 141 13.39 -15.15 -3.64
C GLY A 141 13.82 -13.69 -3.79
N ASP A 142 13.46 -13.05 -4.90
CA ASP A 142 13.88 -11.69 -5.23
C ASP A 142 12.93 -10.63 -4.63
N SER A 143 13.27 -9.34 -4.77
CA SER A 143 12.47 -8.24 -4.22
C SER A 143 12.57 -6.97 -5.07
N VAL A 144 11.53 -6.14 -5.01
CA VAL A 144 11.52 -4.75 -5.50
C VAL A 144 11.42 -3.76 -4.35
N ILE A 145 11.90 -2.55 -4.58
CA ILE A 145 11.99 -1.45 -3.64
C ILE A 145 11.14 -0.30 -4.19
N ILE A 146 10.38 0.36 -3.31
CA ILE A 146 9.55 1.50 -3.65
C ILE A 146 9.93 2.61 -2.68
N VAL A 147 10.44 3.72 -3.21
CA VAL A 147 10.88 4.91 -2.46
C VAL A 147 10.06 6.12 -2.91
N LYS A 148 10.06 7.21 -2.14
CA LYS A 148 9.45 8.46 -2.63
C LYS A 148 10.32 9.12 -3.70
N TYR A 149 11.62 9.26 -3.41
CA TYR A 149 12.66 9.66 -4.35
C TYR A 149 13.83 8.68 -4.29
N ALA A 150 14.42 8.33 -5.44
CA ALA A 150 15.61 7.51 -5.56
C ALA A 150 16.84 8.39 -5.75
N CYS A 151 17.05 9.31 -4.80
CA CYS A 151 18.02 10.40 -4.89
C CYS A 151 19.07 10.33 -3.76
N ASP A 152 20.05 11.22 -3.81
CA ASP A 152 20.95 11.47 -2.67
C ASP A 152 20.20 12.33 -1.63
N HIS A 153 19.59 11.70 -0.62
CA HIS A 153 18.77 12.42 0.36
C HIS A 153 19.60 13.36 1.25
N LYS A 154 20.90 13.09 1.42
CA LYS A 154 21.81 14.01 2.12
C LYS A 154 21.93 15.31 1.34
N LYS A 155 22.14 15.26 0.02
CA LYS A 155 22.14 16.46 -0.85
C LYS A 155 20.78 17.15 -0.88
N LYS A 156 19.69 16.39 -1.10
CA LYS A 156 18.32 16.94 -1.10
C LYS A 156 18.01 17.72 0.18
N PHE A 157 18.36 17.17 1.35
CA PHE A 157 18.18 17.86 2.63
C PHE A 157 18.95 19.18 2.73
N LEU A 158 20.22 19.20 2.30
CA LEU A 158 21.03 20.42 2.30
C LEU A 158 20.44 21.49 1.39
N GLU A 159 20.08 21.11 0.16
CA GLU A 159 19.53 22.02 -0.85
C GLU A 159 18.18 22.60 -0.42
N GLU A 160 17.27 21.79 0.14
CA GLU A 160 15.95 22.24 0.63
C GLU A 160 16.02 23.09 1.90
N ASN A 161 17.14 23.08 2.62
CA ASN A 161 17.38 23.94 3.79
C ASN A 161 18.33 25.11 3.47
N GLU A 162 18.74 25.28 2.22
CA GLU A 162 19.71 26.30 1.76
C GLU A 162 21.06 26.24 2.50
N LEU A 163 21.57 25.03 2.77
CA LEU A 163 22.77 24.78 3.57
C LEU A 163 23.96 24.28 2.73
N THR A 164 25.16 24.68 3.12
CA THR A 164 26.38 23.91 2.83
C THR A 164 26.58 22.81 3.88
N GLU A 165 27.41 21.79 3.59
CA GLU A 165 27.78 20.79 4.61
C GLU A 165 28.41 21.43 5.86
N GLU A 166 29.18 22.52 5.70
CA GLU A 166 29.79 23.23 6.82
C GLU A 166 28.77 24.03 7.63
N ASP A 167 27.69 24.52 7.02
CA ASP A 167 26.61 25.20 7.74
C ASP A 167 25.69 24.22 8.47
N ALA A 168 25.43 23.05 7.87
CA ALA A 168 24.71 21.96 8.52
C ALA A 168 25.45 21.51 9.80
N LYS A 169 26.77 21.28 9.74
CA LYS A 169 27.60 20.90 10.91
C LYS A 169 27.54 21.88 12.10
N LYS A 170 27.14 23.14 11.89
CA LYS A 170 27.07 24.18 12.93
C LYS A 170 25.77 24.15 13.75
N GLY A 171 24.75 23.39 13.33
CA GLY A 171 23.45 23.41 14.02
C GLY A 171 22.41 22.39 13.55
N TYR A 172 22.75 21.47 12.67
CA TYR A 172 21.90 20.36 12.23
C TYR A 172 22.60 19.02 12.48
N TYR A 173 21.84 18.04 12.93
CA TYR A 173 22.32 16.69 13.26
C TYR A 173 21.37 15.63 12.70
N GLY A 174 21.89 14.45 12.35
CA GLY A 174 21.13 13.31 11.84
C GLY A 174 20.95 13.32 10.31
N TRP A 175 21.20 14.45 9.66
CA TRP A 175 21.21 14.57 8.20
C TRP A 175 22.35 13.74 7.56
N GLU A 176 23.42 13.44 8.31
CA GLU A 176 24.53 12.56 7.90
C GLU A 176 24.16 11.08 7.89
N ALA A 177 23.00 10.72 8.45
CA ALA A 177 22.42 9.38 8.36
C ALA A 177 21.47 9.21 7.17
N LEU A 178 21.11 10.31 6.47
CA LEU A 178 20.24 10.25 5.30
C LEU A 178 20.90 9.40 4.19
N PRO A 179 20.14 8.52 3.54
CA PRO A 179 20.70 7.54 2.63
C PRO A 179 20.91 8.12 1.23
N ASP A 180 21.82 7.51 0.48
CA ASP A 180 21.96 7.75 -0.94
C ASP A 180 21.24 6.65 -1.72
N TYR A 181 20.01 6.95 -2.15
CA TYR A 181 19.16 6.06 -2.94
C TYR A 181 19.39 6.21 -4.46
N SER A 182 20.23 7.16 -4.91
CA SER A 182 20.63 7.26 -6.33
C SER A 182 21.40 6.02 -6.84
N LYS A 183 21.91 5.22 -5.90
CA LYS A 183 22.66 3.98 -6.10
C LYS A 183 21.82 2.71 -5.92
N LEU A 184 20.50 2.82 -5.80
CA LEU A 184 19.62 1.64 -5.75
C LEU A 184 19.62 0.87 -7.10
N PRO A 185 19.36 -0.45 -7.08
CA PRO A 185 19.26 -1.25 -8.30
C PRO A 185 18.08 -0.78 -9.16
N LYS A 186 18.40 -0.14 -10.29
CA LYS A 186 17.43 0.49 -11.21
C LYS A 186 16.37 -0.48 -11.72
N ASP A 187 16.75 -1.73 -11.98
CA ASP A 187 15.88 -2.83 -12.42
C ASP A 187 14.90 -3.32 -11.33
N LYS A 188 15.10 -2.93 -10.08
CA LYS A 188 14.35 -3.37 -8.89
C LYS A 188 13.79 -2.22 -8.07
N THR A 189 13.83 -0.98 -8.56
CA THR A 189 13.40 0.21 -7.82
C THR A 189 12.29 0.94 -8.57
N PHE A 190 11.33 1.50 -7.82
CA PHE A 190 10.28 2.39 -8.31
C PHE A 190 10.20 3.63 -7.41
N GLU A 191 9.76 4.74 -7.98
CA GLU A 191 9.59 6.02 -7.28
C GLU A 191 8.11 6.42 -7.15
N LEU A 192 7.75 7.13 -6.08
CA LEU A 192 6.43 7.73 -5.85
C LEU A 192 6.40 9.24 -6.19
N CYS A 193 7.47 9.78 -6.78
CA CYS A 193 7.44 11.13 -7.35
C CYS A 193 6.70 11.12 -8.70
N ASN A 194 6.16 12.28 -9.10
CA ASN A 194 5.61 12.54 -10.45
C ASN A 194 4.63 11.47 -11.01
N GLN A 195 3.87 10.84 -10.11
CA GLN A 195 2.94 9.76 -10.44
C GLN A 195 1.78 10.23 -11.32
N TYR A 196 1.30 11.45 -11.04
CA TYR A 196 0.18 12.12 -11.69
C TYR A 196 0.58 12.67 -13.07
N GLU A 197 1.30 13.79 -13.07
CA GLU A 197 1.87 14.41 -14.26
C GLU A 197 3.40 14.38 -14.13
N PRO A 198 4.14 14.02 -15.20
CA PRO A 198 5.59 14.11 -15.20
C PRO A 198 6.05 15.56 -15.00
N ASN A 199 6.76 15.84 -13.91
CA ASN A 199 7.48 17.10 -13.74
C ASN A 199 8.89 16.96 -14.33
N PRO A 200 9.21 17.55 -15.49
CA PRO A 200 10.56 17.49 -16.05
C PRO A 200 11.58 18.22 -15.18
N ASP A 201 11.15 19.28 -14.48
CA ASP A 201 11.99 20.17 -13.67
C ASP A 201 12.19 19.67 -12.23
N ASP A 202 11.56 18.54 -11.87
CA ASP A 202 11.88 17.83 -10.63
C ASP A 202 13.29 17.24 -10.72
N LYS A 203 14.24 17.94 -10.11
CA LYS A 203 15.66 17.58 -10.01
C LYS A 203 15.95 16.41 -9.07
N TYR A 204 14.98 15.94 -8.29
CA TYR A 204 15.15 14.81 -7.38
C TYR A 204 14.59 13.49 -7.94
N ASP A 205 13.72 13.55 -8.94
CA ASP A 205 13.21 12.43 -9.75
C ASP A 205 14.34 11.79 -10.57
N ASN A 206 14.65 10.53 -10.28
CA ASN A 206 15.72 9.80 -10.95
C ASN A 206 15.22 9.20 -12.26
N LYS A 207 15.44 9.92 -13.37
CA LYS A 207 14.90 9.58 -14.71
C LYS A 207 15.31 8.19 -15.25
N ASP A 208 16.27 7.50 -14.62
CA ASP A 208 16.65 6.11 -14.91
C ASP A 208 15.80 5.06 -14.17
N ILE A 209 14.93 5.49 -13.25
CA ILE A 209 14.06 4.67 -12.40
C ILE A 209 12.59 4.93 -12.78
N PRO A 210 11.76 3.88 -12.90
CA PRO A 210 10.36 4.04 -13.25
C PRO A 210 9.54 4.64 -12.09
N ASN A 211 9.01 5.84 -12.32
CA ASN A 211 7.95 6.41 -11.48
C ASN A 211 6.70 5.52 -11.54
N MET A 212 6.22 5.09 -10.36
CA MET A 212 4.89 4.54 -10.17
C MET A 212 3.85 5.52 -10.72
N ARG A 213 2.68 4.99 -11.08
CA ARG A 213 1.67 5.79 -11.77
C ARG A 213 0.40 5.86 -10.96
N ASP A 214 -0.15 7.06 -10.93
CA ASP A 214 -1.35 7.39 -10.19
C ASP A 214 -2.57 6.77 -10.87
N LEU A 215 -3.38 6.04 -10.13
CA LEU A 215 -4.74 5.70 -10.51
C LEU A 215 -5.69 6.58 -9.68
N VAL A 216 -5.72 7.83 -10.12
CA VAL A 216 -6.31 8.98 -9.45
C VAL A 216 -7.79 8.74 -9.20
N LEU A 217 -8.21 8.90 -7.94
CA LEU A 217 -9.61 8.94 -7.57
C LEU A 217 -10.11 10.38 -7.37
N TRP A 218 -9.22 11.27 -6.90
CA TRP A 218 -9.51 12.65 -6.47
C TRP A 218 -8.40 13.62 -6.92
N GLU A 219 -8.57 14.94 -6.79
CA GLU A 219 -7.53 15.92 -7.20
C GLU A 219 -6.23 15.86 -6.37
N SER A 220 -6.24 15.18 -5.21
CA SER A 220 -5.06 14.94 -4.38
C SER A 220 -4.29 13.69 -4.81
N LYS A 221 -2.96 13.72 -4.67
CA LYS A 221 -2.10 12.54 -4.84
C LYS A 221 -2.59 11.36 -3.97
N PRO A 222 -2.59 10.12 -4.50
CA PRO A 222 -3.15 8.94 -3.83
C PRO A 222 -2.29 8.45 -2.66
N PHE A 223 -0.97 8.59 -2.79
CA PHE A 223 0.02 7.94 -1.93
C PHE A 223 1.39 8.59 -2.12
N ASP A 224 1.79 9.46 -1.19
CA ASP A 224 3.13 10.08 -1.16
C ASP A 224 4.17 9.26 -0.35
N GLY A 225 3.83 8.02 0.03
CA GLY A 225 4.66 7.11 0.83
C GLY A 225 4.02 6.69 2.15
N VAL A 226 4.70 5.80 2.89
CA VAL A 226 4.20 5.24 4.15
C VAL A 226 4.39 6.16 5.35
N ASP A 227 3.44 6.16 6.29
CA ASP A 227 3.44 6.96 7.52
C ASP A 227 2.96 6.17 8.76
N GLN A 228 2.90 6.82 9.92
CA GLN A 228 2.70 6.25 11.27
C GLN A 228 1.29 5.73 11.54
N SER A 229 0.30 6.19 10.78
CA SER A 229 -1.06 5.66 10.81
C SER A 229 -1.61 5.58 9.40
N MET A 230 -1.80 4.37 8.90
CA MET A 230 -2.41 4.11 7.59
C MET A 230 -2.69 2.62 7.40
N ARG A 231 -3.46 2.31 6.35
CA ARG A 231 -3.62 0.94 5.85
C ARG A 231 -3.25 0.94 4.37
N ILE A 232 -2.42 -0.03 3.98
CA ILE A 232 -2.06 -0.27 2.59
C ILE A 232 -2.33 -1.73 2.23
N ALA A 233 -2.71 -1.94 0.99
CA ALA A 233 -2.83 -3.25 0.37
C ALA A 233 -1.96 -3.31 -0.90
N LEU A 234 -1.26 -4.41 -1.11
CA LEU A 234 -0.80 -4.79 -2.44
C LEU A 234 -1.98 -5.43 -3.13
N VAL A 235 -2.35 -4.95 -4.31
CA VAL A 235 -3.55 -5.39 -5.03
C VAL A 235 -3.19 -5.82 -6.43
N LYS A 236 -3.92 -6.82 -6.95
CA LYS A 236 -3.81 -7.31 -8.32
C LYS A 236 -5.15 -7.08 -9.01
N LEU A 237 -5.19 -6.05 -9.84
CA LEU A 237 -6.36 -5.74 -10.64
C LEU A 237 -6.59 -6.81 -11.72
N PRO A 238 -7.86 -7.09 -12.07
CA PRO A 238 -8.25 -7.91 -13.21
C PRO A 238 -7.50 -7.57 -14.51
N ASP A 239 -7.31 -8.56 -15.39
CA ASP A 239 -6.45 -8.41 -16.56
C ASP A 239 -7.08 -7.52 -17.66
N GLY A 240 -6.42 -6.40 -17.95
CA GLY A 240 -6.80 -5.38 -18.94
C GLY A 240 -5.83 -4.19 -18.91
N ASP A 241 -5.97 -3.22 -19.80
CA ASP A 241 -5.05 -2.08 -19.91
C ASP A 241 -5.47 -0.93 -18.98
N ALA A 242 -4.71 -0.70 -17.91
CA ALA A 242 -4.98 0.35 -16.92
C ALA A 242 -4.76 1.80 -17.44
N THR A 243 -4.26 1.97 -18.66
CA THR A 243 -4.11 3.30 -19.28
C THR A 243 -5.30 3.69 -20.15
N LYS A 244 -6.27 2.79 -20.36
CA LYS A 244 -7.40 3.00 -21.28
C LYS A 244 -8.74 3.12 -20.53
N PRO A 245 -9.63 4.03 -20.96
CA PRO A 245 -11.02 4.03 -20.49
C PRO A 245 -11.71 2.74 -20.93
N HIS A 246 -12.77 2.37 -20.20
CA HIS A 246 -13.59 1.21 -20.61
C HIS A 246 -14.40 1.56 -21.86
N ALA A 247 -14.60 0.57 -22.72
CA ALA A 247 -15.61 0.66 -23.77
C ALA A 247 -17.00 0.38 -23.17
N LYS A 248 -18.04 1.02 -23.71
CA LYS A 248 -19.42 0.67 -23.38
C LYS A 248 -19.82 -0.64 -24.07
N ASP A 249 -20.63 -1.46 -23.43
CA ASP A 249 -21.34 -2.57 -24.07
C ASP A 249 -22.53 -2.09 -24.92
N ALA A 250 -23.29 -3.03 -25.47
CA ALA A 250 -24.45 -2.75 -26.31
C ALA A 250 -25.59 -2.04 -25.54
N GLU A 251 -25.64 -2.20 -24.21
CA GLU A 251 -26.58 -1.59 -23.29
C GLU A 251 -26.12 -0.21 -22.78
N GLY A 252 -24.92 0.23 -23.18
CA GLY A 252 -24.32 1.50 -22.77
C GLY A 252 -23.70 1.49 -21.37
N PHE A 253 -23.53 0.31 -20.78
CA PHE A 253 -22.89 0.02 -19.49
C PHE A 253 -21.38 -0.24 -19.70
N TYR A 254 -20.54 -0.23 -18.66
CA TYR A 254 -19.10 -0.46 -18.81
C TYR A 254 -18.73 -1.87 -18.30
N PRO A 255 -18.94 -2.95 -19.09
CA PRO A 255 -18.94 -4.35 -18.62
C PRO A 255 -17.63 -4.82 -17.97
N ASP A 256 -16.54 -4.15 -18.31
CA ASP A 256 -15.19 -4.43 -17.83
C ASP A 256 -14.83 -3.60 -16.58
N GLU A 257 -15.85 -3.15 -15.83
CA GLU A 257 -15.95 -2.19 -14.69
C GLU A 257 -14.93 -2.32 -13.54
N SER A 258 -14.01 -3.27 -13.65
CA SER A 258 -12.73 -3.30 -12.94
C SER A 258 -12.08 -1.91 -12.88
N PRO A 259 -11.41 -1.55 -11.76
CA PRO A 259 -10.91 -0.20 -11.44
C PRO A 259 -9.63 0.16 -12.22
N ARG A 260 -9.68 0.01 -13.55
CA ARG A 260 -8.49 0.06 -14.41
C ARG A 260 -8.12 1.48 -14.81
N SER A 261 -9.04 2.45 -14.86
CA SER A 261 -8.67 3.82 -15.26
C SER A 261 -9.42 4.91 -14.47
N ARG A 262 -8.73 6.05 -14.29
CA ARG A 262 -9.24 7.29 -13.65
C ARG A 262 -10.58 7.76 -14.21
N HIS A 263 -10.74 7.71 -15.55
CA HIS A 263 -11.92 8.28 -16.21
C HIS A 263 -13.21 7.53 -15.83
N ASN A 264 -13.10 6.21 -15.67
CA ASN A 264 -14.24 5.36 -15.35
C ASN A 264 -14.79 5.68 -13.94
N TRP A 265 -13.91 5.94 -12.95
CA TRP A 265 -14.33 6.22 -11.58
C TRP A 265 -15.22 7.45 -11.44
N TYR A 266 -14.84 8.59 -12.04
CA TYR A 266 -15.65 9.81 -12.01
C TYR A 266 -16.99 9.63 -12.72
N THR A 267 -17.00 8.98 -13.89
CA THR A 267 -18.24 8.74 -14.64
C THR A 267 -19.18 7.76 -13.92
N LEU A 268 -18.65 6.76 -13.22
CA LEU A 268 -19.44 5.86 -12.36
C LEU A 268 -20.02 6.61 -11.15
N TYR A 269 -19.27 7.54 -10.54
CA TYR A 269 -19.76 8.40 -9.46
C TYR A 269 -20.95 9.26 -9.91
N ASP A 270 -20.82 10.01 -11.00
CA ASP A 270 -21.89 10.89 -11.51
C ASP A 270 -23.16 10.09 -11.86
N HIS A 271 -22.99 8.90 -12.45
CA HIS A 271 -24.10 7.99 -12.76
C HIS A 271 -24.75 7.40 -11.51
N TYR A 272 -23.96 6.99 -10.51
CA TYR A 272 -24.48 6.48 -9.23
C TYR A 272 -25.27 7.55 -8.47
N GLY A 273 -24.71 8.76 -8.34
CA GLY A 273 -25.40 9.90 -7.70
C GLY A 273 -26.76 10.16 -8.36
N THR A 274 -26.77 10.29 -9.68
CA THR A 274 -28.02 10.51 -10.45
C THR A 274 -29.05 9.39 -10.25
N GLU A 275 -28.65 8.11 -10.25
CA GLU A 275 -29.58 7.00 -9.99
C GLU A 275 -30.07 6.97 -8.54
N ARG A 276 -29.24 7.34 -7.57
CA ARG A 276 -29.61 7.37 -6.15
C ARG A 276 -30.48 8.54 -5.78
N ASP A 277 -30.22 9.73 -6.30
CA ASP A 277 -31.08 10.89 -6.10
C ASP A 277 -32.49 10.57 -6.62
N ALA A 278 -32.61 9.98 -7.82
CA ALA A 278 -33.88 9.52 -8.37
C ALA A 278 -34.59 8.44 -7.51
N ILE A 279 -33.85 7.55 -6.86
CA ILE A 279 -34.41 6.55 -5.92
C ILE A 279 -34.80 7.21 -4.58
N ASN A 280 -34.05 8.19 -4.11
CA ASN A 280 -34.25 8.85 -2.82
C ASN A 280 -35.41 9.84 -2.86
N ASP A 281 -35.53 10.61 -3.94
CA ASP A 281 -36.61 11.56 -4.21
C ASP A 281 -37.95 10.86 -4.53
N GLU A 282 -37.93 9.59 -4.96
CA GLU A 282 -39.15 8.83 -5.17
C GLU A 282 -39.81 8.43 -3.84
N THR A 283 -41.05 8.88 -3.66
CA THR A 283 -41.85 8.72 -2.45
C THR A 283 -42.88 7.60 -2.55
N ASP A 284 -43.19 7.13 -3.76
CA ASP A 284 -44.02 5.95 -4.02
C ASP A 284 -43.22 4.65 -3.78
N PRO A 285 -43.56 3.81 -2.79
CA PRO A 285 -42.78 2.62 -2.46
C PRO A 285 -42.73 1.58 -3.58
N VAL A 286 -43.71 1.54 -4.48
CA VAL A 286 -43.74 0.59 -5.61
C VAL A 286 -42.82 1.08 -6.71
N LYS A 287 -42.86 2.37 -7.05
CA LYS A 287 -41.93 2.96 -8.03
C LYS A 287 -40.50 2.97 -7.52
N LYS A 288 -40.27 3.33 -6.25
CA LYS A 288 -38.94 3.25 -5.61
C LYS A 288 -38.34 1.86 -5.75
N LYS A 289 -39.13 0.82 -5.45
CA LYS A 289 -38.70 -0.59 -5.60
C LYS A 289 -38.49 -1.02 -7.06
N GLU A 290 -39.19 -0.42 -8.02
CA GLU A 290 -38.95 -0.62 -9.44
C GLU A 290 -37.69 0.11 -9.94
N LEU A 291 -37.39 1.29 -9.41
CA LEU A 291 -36.13 2.02 -9.66
C LEU A 291 -34.95 1.27 -9.06
N GLU A 292 -35.05 0.78 -7.82
CA GLU A 292 -34.03 -0.06 -7.17
C GLU A 292 -33.69 -1.32 -8.00
N LYS A 293 -34.69 -2.01 -8.57
CA LYS A 293 -34.46 -3.15 -9.48
C LYS A 293 -33.80 -2.76 -10.81
N LYS A 294 -34.10 -1.55 -11.30
CA LYS A 294 -33.62 -1.03 -12.60
C LYS A 294 -32.30 -0.30 -12.49
N SER A 295 -31.85 0.03 -11.27
CA SER A 295 -30.55 0.61 -11.02
C SER A 295 -29.46 -0.24 -11.68
N LYS A 296 -28.61 0.44 -12.43
CA LYS A 296 -27.45 -0.14 -13.10
C LYS A 296 -26.29 -0.29 -12.12
N TYR A 297 -26.24 0.56 -11.10
CA TYR A 297 -25.21 0.60 -10.06
C TYR A 297 -25.82 0.48 -8.64
N PRO A 298 -26.43 -0.67 -8.29
CA PRO A 298 -27.12 -0.86 -7.01
C PRO A 298 -26.21 -0.85 -5.77
N THR A 299 -24.94 -1.25 -5.84
CA THR A 299 -23.96 -0.96 -4.77
C THR A 299 -23.23 0.35 -5.02
N ALA A 300 -22.84 0.97 -3.92
CA ALA A 300 -22.27 2.30 -3.92
C ALA A 300 -20.75 2.21 -4.14
N TYR A 301 -20.29 2.30 -5.40
CA TYR A 301 -18.86 2.48 -5.74
C TYR A 301 -18.18 3.66 -5.01
N TYR A 302 -18.98 4.47 -4.31
CA TYR A 302 -18.66 5.66 -3.55
C TYR A 302 -19.36 5.59 -2.18
N GLN A 303 -18.65 5.81 -1.08
CA GLN A 303 -19.25 6.02 0.25
C GLN A 303 -18.47 7.08 1.02
N GLU A 304 -19.19 8.07 1.56
CA GLU A 304 -18.65 8.97 2.57
C GLU A 304 -18.57 8.29 3.93
N ILE A 305 -17.41 8.39 4.58
CA ILE A 305 -17.21 7.94 5.95
C ILE A 305 -17.10 9.17 6.84
N TYR A 306 -17.88 9.19 7.92
CA TYR A 306 -17.92 10.32 8.83
C TYR A 306 -16.98 10.10 10.01
N VAL A 307 -16.15 11.10 10.35
CA VAL A 307 -15.42 11.07 11.63
C VAL A 307 -16.45 11.22 12.75
N LYS A 308 -16.37 10.39 13.79
CA LYS A 308 -17.37 10.41 14.87
C LYS A 308 -17.31 11.74 15.62
N GLY A 309 -18.35 12.57 15.44
CA GLY A 309 -18.43 13.91 16.03
C GLY A 309 -17.66 14.98 15.25
N GLY A 310 -17.34 14.74 13.97
CA GLY A 310 -16.65 15.68 13.10
C GLY A 310 -17.18 15.65 11.66
N ASN A 311 -16.34 16.05 10.71
CA ASN A 311 -16.68 16.13 9.29
C ASN A 311 -16.58 14.77 8.59
N SER A 312 -17.08 14.68 7.35
CA SER A 312 -16.80 13.57 6.45
C SER A 312 -15.31 13.54 6.05
N LEU A 313 -14.82 12.34 5.75
CA LEU A 313 -13.62 12.15 4.95
C LEU A 313 -13.93 12.35 3.45
N PRO A 314 -12.92 12.63 2.61
CA PRO A 314 -13.05 12.41 1.17
C PRO A 314 -13.55 10.99 0.90
N ALA A 315 -14.39 10.86 -0.10
CA ALA A 315 -15.15 9.65 -0.32
C ALA A 315 -14.28 8.44 -0.66
N THR A 316 -14.77 7.30 -0.22
CA THR A 316 -14.10 6.01 -0.39
C THR A 316 -14.67 5.28 -1.57
N ILE A 317 -13.83 4.45 -2.17
CA ILE A 317 -14.17 3.75 -3.39
C ILE A 317 -14.11 2.23 -3.20
N GLU A 318 -15.06 1.50 -3.81
CA GLU A 318 -15.18 0.04 -3.64
C GLU A 318 -14.05 -0.73 -4.37
N LEU A 319 -13.11 -1.30 -3.61
CA LEU A 319 -12.19 -2.33 -4.10
C LEU A 319 -12.59 -3.70 -3.56
N ASP A 320 -12.74 -4.69 -4.45
CA ASP A 320 -13.00 -6.08 -4.07
C ASP A 320 -11.88 -6.63 -3.16
N TYR A 321 -12.29 -7.19 -2.02
CA TYR A 321 -11.42 -7.88 -1.05
C TYR A 321 -10.58 -9.01 -1.67
N ASN A 322 -11.09 -9.66 -2.72
CA ASN A 322 -10.42 -10.73 -3.46
C ASN A 322 -9.31 -10.23 -4.40
N TRP A 323 -9.21 -8.92 -4.66
CA TRP A 323 -8.07 -8.35 -5.41
C TRP A 323 -6.88 -8.00 -4.52
N VAL A 324 -7.04 -8.01 -3.19
CA VAL A 324 -5.93 -7.83 -2.26
C VAL A 324 -5.06 -9.09 -2.23
N VAL A 325 -3.76 -8.86 -2.41
CA VAL A 325 -2.67 -9.85 -2.51
C VAL A 325 -1.89 -9.95 -1.20
N ASP A 326 -1.71 -8.81 -0.50
CA ASP A 326 -1.15 -8.71 0.85
C ASP A 326 -1.55 -7.38 1.47
N PHE A 327 -1.53 -7.27 2.80
CA PHE A 327 -2.02 -6.09 3.52
C PHE A 327 -1.13 -5.71 4.70
N LEU A 328 -1.19 -4.44 5.07
CA LEU A 328 -0.52 -3.90 6.25
C LEU A 328 -1.34 -2.74 6.85
N THR A 329 -1.74 -2.90 8.11
CA THR A 329 -2.22 -1.80 8.96
C THR A 329 -1.06 -1.28 9.81
N ILE A 330 -0.57 -0.08 9.50
CA ILE A 330 0.41 0.63 10.32
C ILE A 330 -0.34 1.48 11.34
N CYS A 331 -0.18 1.20 12.64
CA CYS A 331 -0.68 2.06 13.73
C CYS A 331 -0.11 1.60 15.08
N PRO A 332 0.33 2.50 15.97
CA PRO A 332 0.57 2.14 17.37
C PRO A 332 -0.72 1.58 18.00
N SER A 333 -0.62 0.46 18.72
CA SER A 333 -1.81 -0.23 19.25
C SER A 333 -2.58 0.58 20.30
N SER A 334 -1.91 1.51 20.99
CA SER A 334 -2.50 2.49 21.90
C SER A 334 -3.31 3.58 21.19
N GLU A 335 -3.04 3.80 19.90
CA GLU A 335 -3.65 4.87 19.09
C GLU A 335 -4.78 4.36 18.19
N LYS A 336 -4.90 3.04 17.97
CA LYS A 336 -5.95 2.43 17.13
C LYS A 336 -7.33 2.70 17.73
N LYS A 337 -8.24 3.26 16.92
CA LYS A 337 -9.63 3.56 17.33
C LYS A 337 -10.69 2.92 16.43
N PHE A 338 -10.30 2.31 15.32
CA PHE A 338 -11.22 1.73 14.34
C PHE A 338 -10.62 0.47 13.71
N ASP A 339 -11.45 -0.56 13.55
CA ASP A 339 -11.15 -1.80 12.83
C ASP A 339 -11.98 -1.83 11.53
N LEU A 340 -11.44 -2.40 10.44
CA LEU A 340 -12.21 -2.62 9.21
C LEU A 340 -13.06 -3.90 9.32
N LEU A 341 -12.44 -5.03 9.02
CA LEU A 341 -13.03 -6.35 9.17
C LEU A 341 -12.63 -6.94 10.52
N THR A 342 -13.58 -7.59 11.19
CA THR A 342 -13.35 -8.38 12.41
C THR A 342 -13.38 -9.88 12.10
N ALA A 343 -12.88 -10.71 13.01
CA ALA A 343 -12.59 -12.12 12.73
C ALA A 343 -13.78 -13.06 13.02
N PRO A 344 -14.04 -14.10 12.20
CA PRO A 344 -13.78 -14.21 10.76
C PRO A 344 -14.98 -13.68 9.96
N SER A 345 -14.77 -12.70 9.08
CA SER A 345 -15.83 -12.20 8.20
C SER A 345 -15.98 -13.00 6.91
N GLU A 346 -17.23 -13.28 6.56
CA GLU A 346 -17.65 -13.63 5.20
C GLU A 346 -18.25 -12.39 4.54
N VAL A 347 -17.74 -12.01 3.37
CA VAL A 347 -18.29 -10.89 2.57
C VAL A 347 -19.30 -11.42 1.57
N THR A 348 -20.35 -10.63 1.29
CA THR A 348 -21.26 -10.93 0.19
C THR A 348 -20.52 -10.71 -1.13
N MET A 349 -20.67 -11.66 -2.06
CA MET A 349 -20.09 -11.56 -3.40
C MET A 349 -21.02 -10.78 -4.32
N TYR A 350 -20.46 -9.86 -5.10
CA TYR A 350 -21.19 -9.03 -6.05
C TYR A 350 -20.77 -9.35 -7.49
N ASP A 351 -21.70 -9.24 -8.44
CA ASP A 351 -21.42 -9.36 -9.87
C ASP A 351 -20.76 -8.08 -10.40
N ALA A 352 -20.41 -8.07 -11.69
CA ALA A 352 -19.80 -6.92 -12.36
C ALA A 352 -20.73 -5.68 -12.44
N LYS A 353 -21.98 -5.78 -11.95
CA LYS A 353 -22.96 -4.68 -11.86
C LYS A 353 -23.30 -4.35 -10.40
N GLY A 354 -22.46 -4.74 -9.45
CA GLY A 354 -22.69 -4.48 -8.02
C GLY A 354 -23.90 -5.21 -7.42
N ARG A 355 -24.37 -6.33 -8.01
CA ARG A 355 -25.54 -7.08 -7.50
C ARG A 355 -25.08 -8.31 -6.72
N PRO A 356 -25.67 -8.62 -5.54
CA PRO A 356 -25.36 -9.85 -4.83
C PRO A 356 -25.51 -11.07 -5.75
N ILE A 357 -24.45 -11.87 -5.88
CA ILE A 357 -24.47 -13.13 -6.61
C ILE A 357 -25.34 -14.08 -5.81
N MET A 358 -26.38 -14.64 -6.43
CA MET A 358 -27.31 -15.54 -5.76
C MET A 358 -26.95 -17.00 -6.02
N GLU A 359 -26.69 -17.76 -4.95
CA GLU A 359 -26.45 -19.20 -5.00
C GLU A 359 -27.51 -19.92 -4.16
N ASN A 360 -28.23 -20.86 -4.77
CA ASN A 360 -29.33 -21.61 -4.14
C ASN A 360 -30.38 -20.71 -3.43
N GLY A 361 -30.65 -19.53 -3.99
CA GLY A 361 -31.62 -18.56 -3.46
C GLY A 361 -31.14 -17.75 -2.24
N LYS A 362 -29.84 -17.80 -1.92
CA LYS A 362 -29.20 -16.96 -0.90
C LYS A 362 -28.08 -16.14 -1.54
N GLU A 363 -27.70 -15.04 -0.91
CA GLU A 363 -26.46 -14.34 -1.27
C GLU A 363 -25.27 -15.28 -1.11
N LYS A 364 -24.48 -15.40 -2.17
CA LYS A 364 -23.19 -16.09 -2.13
C LYS A 364 -22.27 -15.28 -1.22
N LYS A 365 -21.68 -15.96 -0.25
CA LYS A 365 -20.67 -15.36 0.63
C LYS A 365 -19.34 -16.07 0.48
N GLU A 366 -18.26 -15.31 0.49
CA GLU A 366 -16.89 -15.82 0.49
C GLU A 366 -16.16 -15.38 1.75
N LYS A 367 -15.34 -16.28 2.30
CA LYS A 367 -14.49 -15.96 3.44
C LYS A 367 -13.36 -15.07 2.96
N VAL A 368 -13.21 -13.87 3.53
CA VAL A 368 -12.05 -13.05 3.20
C VAL A 368 -10.82 -13.66 3.87
N TRP A 369 -9.73 -13.77 3.11
CA TRP A 369 -8.49 -14.38 3.55
C TRP A 369 -7.67 -13.49 4.51
N TRP A 370 -8.17 -12.29 4.83
CA TRP A 370 -7.54 -11.31 5.69
C TRP A 370 -8.57 -10.38 6.33
N TYR A 371 -8.22 -9.81 7.49
CA TYR A 371 -9.04 -8.83 8.21
C TYR A 371 -8.16 -7.99 9.15
N ASP A 372 -8.66 -6.86 9.65
CA ASP A 372 -7.86 -5.87 10.37
C ASP A 372 -7.86 -6.10 11.90
N ALA A 373 -7.59 -7.33 12.35
CA ALA A 373 -7.60 -7.67 13.78
C ALA A 373 -6.35 -7.22 14.56
N GLY A 374 -5.41 -6.50 13.94
CA GLY A 374 -4.23 -6.02 14.66
C GLY A 374 -3.25 -5.27 13.79
N THR A 375 -2.56 -4.32 14.41
CA THR A 375 -1.73 -3.33 13.76
C THR A 375 -0.25 -3.61 13.99
N ALA A 376 0.58 -3.22 13.04
CA ALA A 376 2.02 -3.23 13.20
C ALA A 376 2.52 -1.80 13.44
N SER A 377 3.42 -1.63 14.39
CA SER A 377 4.11 -0.35 14.60
C SER A 377 5.44 -0.56 15.27
N VAL A 378 6.48 0.10 14.76
CA VAL A 378 7.73 0.32 15.51
C VAL A 378 7.60 1.51 16.46
N CYS A 379 6.80 2.52 16.10
CA CYS A 379 6.50 3.69 16.93
C CYS A 379 5.68 3.35 18.18
N LYS A 380 5.87 4.11 19.26
CA LYS A 380 5.08 4.02 20.50
C LYS A 380 3.74 4.76 20.42
N ASN A 381 3.74 5.97 19.87
CA ASN A 381 2.57 6.83 19.61
C ASN A 381 2.64 7.38 18.17
N ILE A 382 1.65 8.17 17.76
CA ILE A 382 1.72 8.96 16.52
C ILE A 382 2.34 10.32 16.86
N TYR A 383 3.46 10.66 16.23
CA TYR A 383 4.20 11.89 16.52
C TYR A 383 3.94 12.96 15.46
N THR A 384 3.61 14.17 15.91
CA THR A 384 3.34 15.36 15.09
C THR A 384 4.45 16.40 15.22
N ILE A 385 4.39 17.49 14.46
CA ILE A 385 5.30 18.64 14.57
C ILE A 385 5.36 19.15 16.02
N ALA A 386 4.22 19.24 16.72
CA ALA A 386 4.16 19.63 18.12
C ALA A 386 4.84 18.62 19.06
N SER A 387 4.84 17.33 18.71
CA SER A 387 5.61 16.32 19.44
C SER A 387 7.11 16.53 19.28
N PHE A 388 7.59 16.83 18.07
CA PHE A 388 9.02 17.02 17.80
C PHE A 388 9.62 18.30 18.39
N ALA A 389 8.78 19.33 18.61
CA ALA A 389 9.13 20.54 19.34
C ALA A 389 9.10 20.37 20.88
N ASN A 390 8.59 19.26 21.41
CA ASN A 390 8.51 19.04 22.85
C ASN A 390 9.85 18.52 23.40
N ALA A 391 10.44 19.22 24.37
CA ALA A 391 11.68 18.82 25.04
C ALA A 391 11.65 17.44 25.73
N SER A 392 10.46 16.87 25.96
CA SER A 392 10.25 15.52 26.52
C SER A 392 10.14 14.43 25.45
N PHE A 393 10.23 14.75 24.16
CA PHE A 393 10.20 13.76 23.08
C PHE A 393 11.42 12.84 23.13
N ASN A 394 11.17 11.53 23.11
CA ASN A 394 12.21 10.52 23.09
C ASN A 394 12.43 10.00 21.65
N PRO A 395 13.57 10.30 20.99
CA PRO A 395 13.86 9.81 19.64
C PRO A 395 14.07 8.29 19.55
N LEU A 396 14.14 7.57 20.69
CA LEU A 396 14.12 6.11 20.73
C LEU A 396 12.72 5.53 20.49
N ASP A 397 11.66 6.32 20.66
CA ASP A 397 10.27 5.87 20.48
C ASP A 397 9.86 5.77 18.98
N MET A 398 10.74 6.14 18.05
CA MET A 398 10.53 6.17 16.59
C MET A 398 11.71 5.57 15.80
N GLN A 399 11.98 4.28 15.97
CA GLN A 399 13.13 3.64 15.31
C GLN A 399 12.80 2.31 14.65
N GLY A 400 13.39 2.10 13.48
CA GLY A 400 13.37 0.82 12.76
C GLY A 400 12.35 0.75 11.63
N ALA A 401 12.30 -0.43 11.03
CA ALA A 401 11.33 -0.82 10.01
C ALA A 401 10.45 -1.96 10.52
N LEU A 402 9.28 -2.11 9.93
CA LEU A 402 8.48 -3.33 10.06
C LEU A 402 9.09 -4.39 9.16
N ILE A 403 9.60 -5.47 9.74
CA ILE A 403 10.15 -6.62 9.01
C ILE A 403 9.15 -7.76 9.09
N ARG A 404 8.79 -8.35 7.95
CA ARG A 404 7.94 -9.54 7.88
C ARG A 404 8.64 -10.69 8.61
N ARG A 405 7.96 -11.29 9.58
CA ARG A 405 8.48 -12.40 10.37
C ARG A 405 8.69 -13.63 9.51
N THR A 406 9.60 -14.48 9.95
CA THR A 406 9.77 -15.85 9.45
C THR A 406 9.57 -16.83 10.60
N ASP A 407 9.16 -18.05 10.27
CA ASP A 407 8.96 -19.17 11.21
C ASP A 407 10.11 -20.21 11.14
N GLY A 408 11.15 -19.91 10.37
CA GLY A 408 12.25 -20.83 10.04
C GLY A 408 12.00 -21.71 8.80
N LYS A 409 10.79 -21.72 8.24
CA LYS A 409 10.43 -22.43 6.99
C LYS A 409 10.04 -21.48 5.85
N GLY A 410 9.50 -20.32 6.19
CA GLY A 410 9.09 -19.27 5.23
C GLY A 410 8.75 -17.96 5.95
N PHE A 411 8.09 -17.06 5.24
CA PHE A 411 7.51 -15.85 5.83
C PHE A 411 6.15 -16.14 6.49
N VAL A 412 5.75 -15.29 7.43
CA VAL A 412 4.47 -15.39 8.15
C VAL A 412 3.40 -14.54 7.44
N ALA A 413 2.35 -15.19 6.94
CA ALA A 413 1.16 -14.55 6.37
C ALA A 413 -0.11 -14.97 7.12
N GLN A 414 -0.31 -14.38 8.29
CA GLN A 414 -1.52 -14.45 9.10
C GLN A 414 -2.48 -13.31 8.71
N MET A 415 -3.74 -13.44 9.13
CA MET A 415 -4.77 -12.40 8.98
C MET A 415 -4.62 -11.28 10.03
N ASN A 416 -3.39 -10.87 10.34
CA ASN A 416 -3.09 -9.86 11.36
C ASN A 416 -1.70 -9.23 11.18
N SER A 417 -1.61 -7.90 11.05
CA SER A 417 -0.33 -7.20 10.85
C SER A 417 0.61 -7.33 12.05
N SER A 418 0.09 -7.36 13.29
CA SER A 418 0.90 -7.52 14.50
C SER A 418 1.62 -8.88 14.59
N LEU A 419 1.02 -9.92 14.01
CA LEU A 419 1.58 -11.27 13.92
C LEU A 419 2.51 -11.41 12.73
N ASN A 420 2.22 -10.73 11.61
CA ASN A 420 3.01 -10.75 10.39
C ASN A 420 4.34 -10.02 10.55
N PHE A 421 4.39 -8.93 11.30
CA PHE A 421 5.57 -8.06 11.38
C PHE A 421 6.23 -8.08 12.76
N ALA A 422 7.54 -7.84 12.76
CA ALA A 422 8.35 -7.54 13.93
C ALA A 422 9.06 -6.19 13.72
N LYS A 423 9.48 -5.55 14.82
CA LYS A 423 10.37 -4.39 14.75
C LYS A 423 11.76 -4.88 14.34
N GLY A 424 12.40 -4.21 13.39
CA GLY A 424 13.76 -4.54 12.97
C GLY A 424 14.54 -3.33 12.46
N THR A 425 15.80 -3.57 12.12
CA THR A 425 16.67 -2.56 11.51
C THR A 425 16.27 -2.33 10.05
N PRO A 426 16.19 -1.09 9.54
CA PRO A 426 15.89 -0.85 8.13
C PRO A 426 17.10 -1.26 7.26
N SER A 427 16.89 -2.14 6.29
CA SER A 427 17.94 -2.71 5.44
C SER A 427 18.49 -1.77 4.36
N LEU A 428 17.81 -0.64 4.08
CA LEU A 428 18.31 0.38 3.14
C LEU A 428 19.19 1.45 3.81
N CYS A 429 19.29 1.44 5.15
CA CYS A 429 20.20 2.33 5.89
C CYS A 429 21.67 1.94 5.65
N ARG A 430 22.38 2.77 4.86
CA ARG A 430 23.81 2.64 4.48
C ARG A 430 24.18 1.31 3.80
N ARG A 431 24.40 1.40 2.49
CA ARG A 431 24.96 0.32 1.66
C ARG A 431 26.47 0.49 1.49
N ASP A 432 27.19 -0.61 1.27
CA ASP A 432 28.61 -0.57 0.86
C ASP A 432 28.78 -0.13 -0.60
N GLU A 433 30.03 0.03 -1.02
CA GLU A 433 30.42 0.32 -2.42
C GLU A 433 29.92 -0.72 -3.43
N LYS A 434 29.49 -1.90 -2.97
CA LYS A 434 28.92 -2.99 -3.78
C LYS A 434 27.40 -3.03 -3.71
N GLY A 435 26.78 -1.98 -3.18
CA GLY A 435 25.32 -1.85 -3.06
C GLY A 435 24.69 -2.80 -2.05
N ARG A 436 25.45 -3.49 -1.19
CA ARG A 436 24.92 -4.45 -0.21
C ARG A 436 24.61 -3.73 1.11
N PRO A 437 23.54 -4.08 1.83
CA PRO A 437 23.31 -3.58 3.18
C PRO A 437 24.51 -3.89 4.08
N THR A 438 25.23 -2.86 4.54
CA THR A 438 26.31 -3.02 5.52
C THR A 438 25.96 -2.25 6.77
N PHE A 439 25.12 -2.87 7.57
CA PHE A 439 24.77 -2.38 8.88
C PHE A 439 25.97 -2.51 9.83
N ASN A 440 26.69 -1.42 10.07
CA ASN A 440 27.25 -1.18 11.40
C ASN A 440 26.27 -0.27 12.16
N ALA A 441 25.60 -0.86 13.13
CA ALA A 441 24.60 -0.23 13.98
C ALA A 441 25.10 1.04 14.68
N GLU A 442 26.33 1.02 15.20
CA GLU A 442 26.75 1.76 16.41
C GLU A 442 26.55 3.28 16.33
N SER A 443 26.37 3.84 15.13
CA SER A 443 26.19 5.27 14.88
C SER A 443 24.75 5.74 14.62
N TYR A 444 23.86 4.95 13.99
CA TYR A 444 22.40 5.21 14.06
C TYR A 444 21.92 5.06 15.52
N TRP A 445 22.65 4.20 16.26
CA TRP A 445 22.35 3.78 17.62
C TRP A 445 22.88 4.70 18.73
N LYS A 446 24.10 5.24 18.58
CA LYS A 446 24.52 6.40 19.38
C LYS A 446 23.87 7.67 18.81
N VAL A 447 24.34 8.16 17.66
CA VAL A 447 24.41 9.60 17.26
C VAL A 447 23.05 10.23 16.85
N ASN A 448 21.95 9.81 17.47
CA ASN A 448 20.59 10.21 17.13
C ASN A 448 19.95 11.36 17.95
N SER A 449 20.58 12.27 18.71
CA SER A 449 21.99 12.52 19.11
C SER A 449 22.22 12.38 20.64
N ILE A 450 21.47 11.45 21.28
CA ILE A 450 21.43 10.99 22.70
C ILE A 450 21.28 12.08 23.77
N GLN A 451 22.17 13.05 23.71
CA GLN A 451 22.58 13.97 24.75
C GLN A 451 22.78 15.35 24.13
N ALA A 452 21.86 15.79 23.26
CA ALA A 452 21.99 17.04 22.49
C ALA A 452 22.44 18.23 23.36
N ARG A 453 22.02 18.26 24.64
CA ARG A 453 22.92 18.54 25.79
C ARG A 453 22.53 17.74 27.05
N THR A 454 23.08 16.55 27.34
CA THR A 454 23.05 16.10 28.77
C THR A 454 24.10 16.88 29.55
N LYS A 455 23.62 17.86 30.32
CA LYS A 455 24.37 18.72 31.24
C LYS A 455 25.31 19.73 30.56
N LYS A 456 24.76 20.92 30.29
CA LYS A 456 25.29 22.08 31.04
C LYS A 456 24.35 22.33 32.22
N LYS A 457 24.96 22.51 33.40
CA LYS A 457 24.30 23.11 34.57
C LYS A 457 24.02 24.59 34.27
#